data_AF-A0A1B8BWG4-F1
#
_entry.id   AF-A0A1B8BWG4-F1
#
_cell.length_a   1.000
_cell.length_b   1.000
_cell.length_c   1.000
_cell.angle_alpha   90.00
_cell.angle_beta   90.00
_cell.angle_gamma   90.00
#
_symmetry.space_group_name_H-M   'P 1'
#
loop_
_entity.id
_entity.type
_entity.pdbx_description
1 polymer ?
#
loop_
_entity_poly.entity_id
_entity_poly.type
_entity_poly.pdbx_seq_one_letter_code
_entity_poly.pdbx_strand_id
1 'polypeptide(L)'
;MKISVWAPQDEFQNPRNSAYLFAKRYFLELEMLGMFTLQTLQAGILLCLYEIGHGLYPSAYLTVGTCARYGIGLGLDKEALLPFRSPNIWLEAEEKKRTWWAILILDRFVTLGYATRSLATQDPQSSDLLPVDDELWEQGVCNLDF
;
A
#
# COMPACT_ATOMS: atom_id res chain seq x y z
N MET A 1 21.03 -12.48 -19.27
CA MET A 1 19.94 -11.80 -18.54
C MET A 1 19.02 -12.88 -17.97
N LYS A 2 19.26 -13.32 -16.73
CA LYS A 2 18.40 -14.30 -16.06
C LYS A 2 17.34 -13.50 -15.31
N ILE A 3 16.14 -13.46 -15.87
CA ILE A 3 14.95 -13.01 -15.16
C ILE A 3 14.75 -14.01 -14.02
N SER A 4 14.83 -13.53 -12.78
CA SER A 4 14.46 -14.29 -11.60
C SER A 4 12.96 -14.55 -11.67
N VAL A 5 12.59 -15.65 -12.32
CA VAL A 5 11.25 -16.20 -12.21
C VAL A 5 11.13 -16.68 -10.77
N TRP A 6 10.31 -15.99 -9.97
CA TRP A 6 9.83 -16.53 -8.72
C TRP A 6 9.22 -17.90 -9.04
N ALA A 7 9.90 -18.96 -8.59
CA ALA A 7 9.36 -20.30 -8.66
C ALA A 7 8.39 -20.42 -7.48
N PRO A 8 7.06 -20.58 -7.71
CA PRO A 8 6.14 -20.88 -6.63
C PRO A 8 6.67 -22.14 -5.93
N GLN A 9 6.98 -22.02 -4.64
CA GLN A 9 7.24 -23.21 -3.85
C GLN A 9 5.95 -24.03 -3.79
N ASP A 10 6.08 -25.28 -4.20
CA ASP A 10 5.11 -26.36 -4.27
C ASP A 10 3.75 -26.06 -4.94
N GLU A 11 3.59 -26.72 -6.09
CA GLU A 11 2.36 -26.94 -6.82
C GLU A 11 1.14 -27.13 -5.86
N PHE A 12 0.17 -26.21 -5.96
CA PHE A 12 -1.19 -26.29 -5.39
C PHE A 12 -1.41 -26.02 -3.89
N GLN A 13 -0.63 -25.16 -3.23
CA GLN A 13 -1.23 -24.50 -2.06
C GLN A 13 -2.35 -23.57 -2.54
N ASN A 14 -3.60 -23.93 -2.22
CA ASN A 14 -4.76 -23.09 -2.47
C ASN A 14 -4.45 -21.67 -1.97
N PRO A 15 -4.45 -20.64 -2.83
CA PRO A 15 -4.09 -19.28 -2.44
C PRO A 15 -5.02 -18.75 -1.34
N ARG A 16 -6.21 -19.34 -1.21
CA ARG A 16 -7.09 -19.18 -0.06
C ARG A 16 -6.71 -20.14 1.07
N ASN A 17 -5.46 -20.08 1.52
CA ASN A 17 -5.01 -20.85 2.66
C ASN A 17 -5.60 -20.31 3.98
N SER A 18 -5.49 -21.08 5.06
CA SER A 18 -6.05 -20.71 6.36
C SER A 18 -5.48 -19.38 6.90
N ALA A 19 -4.20 -19.12 6.68
CA ALA A 19 -3.53 -17.90 7.13
C ALA A 19 -4.10 -16.65 6.43
N TYR A 20 -4.22 -16.68 5.10
CA TYR A 20 -4.83 -15.61 4.32
C TYR A 20 -6.29 -15.39 4.73
N LEU A 21 -7.08 -16.46 4.85
CA LEU A 21 -8.49 -16.35 5.26
C LEU A 21 -8.63 -15.74 6.66
N PHE A 22 -7.75 -16.11 7.59
CA PHE A 22 -7.72 -15.54 8.92
C PHE A 22 -7.34 -14.05 8.88
N ALA A 23 -6.25 -13.69 8.21
CA ALA A 23 -5.82 -12.30 8.06
C ALA A 23 -6.90 -11.43 7.40
N LYS A 24 -7.56 -11.93 6.35
CA LYS A 24 -8.64 -11.22 5.66
C LYS A 24 -9.85 -10.99 6.55
N ARG A 25 -10.27 -12.00 7.32
CA ARG A 25 -11.38 -11.87 8.27
C ARG A 25 -11.05 -10.86 9.37
N TYR A 26 -9.84 -10.94 9.91
CA TYR A 26 -9.40 -10.04 10.96
C TYR A 26 -9.31 -8.59 10.46
N PHE A 27 -8.81 -8.36 9.24
CA PHE A 27 -8.80 -7.05 8.62
C PHE A 27 -10.22 -6.45 8.49
N LEU A 28 -11.19 -7.25 8.04
CA LEU A 28 -12.59 -6.81 7.96
C LEU A 28 -13.22 -6.58 9.35
N GLU A 29 -12.82 -7.36 10.36
CA GLU A 29 -13.25 -7.15 11.74
C GLU A 29 -12.73 -5.81 12.30
N LEU A 30 -11.47 -5.47 12.05
CA LEU A 30 -10.90 -4.17 12.41
C LEU A 30 -11.66 -3.01 11.73
N GLU A 31 -12.05 -3.19 10.47
CA GLU A 31 -12.89 -2.21 9.76
C GLU A 31 -14.27 -2.05 10.43
N MET A 32 -14.94 -3.15 10.80
CA MET A 32 -16.23 -3.11 11.51
C MET A 32 -16.14 -2.46 12.89
N LEU A 33 -15.00 -2.62 13.57
CA LEU A 33 -14.73 -1.96 14.86
C LEU A 33 -14.38 -0.48 14.70
N GLY A 34 -14.27 0.03 13.47
CA GLY A 34 -13.90 1.42 13.20
C GLY A 34 -12.45 1.74 13.54
N MET A 35 -11.57 0.73 13.58
CA MET A 35 -10.15 0.95 13.80
C MET A 35 -9.59 1.70 12.58
N PHE A 36 -9.07 2.91 12.82
CA PHE A 36 -8.49 3.82 11.82
C PHE A 36 -7.01 4.10 12.16
N THR A 37 -6.11 3.16 11.87
CA THR A 37 -4.69 3.26 12.20
C THR A 37 -3.80 2.99 10.99
N LEU A 38 -2.59 3.57 10.98
CA LEU A 38 -1.63 3.37 9.90
C LEU A 38 -1.25 1.89 9.74
N GLN A 39 -1.12 1.17 10.85
CA GLN A 39 -0.77 -0.26 10.87
C GLN A 39 -1.85 -1.13 10.24
N THR A 40 -3.13 -0.81 10.47
CA THR A 40 -4.25 -1.51 9.84
C THR A 40 -4.23 -1.28 8.33
N LEU A 41 -3.97 -0.04 7.90
CA LEU A 41 -3.82 0.28 6.48
C LEU A 41 -2.67 -0.50 5.83
N GLN A 42 -1.50 -0.52 6.47
CA GLN A 42 -0.33 -1.28 6.00
C GLN A 42 -0.62 -2.79 5.93
N ALA A 43 -1.37 -3.34 6.88
CA ALA A 43 -1.82 -4.73 6.82
C ALA A 43 -2.72 -4.98 5.59
N GLY A 44 -3.62 -4.05 5.26
CA GLY A 44 -4.44 -4.10 4.06
C GLY A 44 -3.63 -4.07 2.75
N ILE A 45 -2.56 -3.26 2.70
CA ILE A 45 -1.62 -3.20 1.57
C ILE A 45 -0.92 -4.54 1.38
N LEU A 46 -0.38 -5.13 2.46
CA LEU A 46 0.28 -6.44 2.41
C LEU A 46 -0.68 -7.54 1.96
N LEU A 47 -1.94 -7.46 2.39
CA LEU A 47 -2.98 -8.39 1.98
C LEU A 47 -3.31 -8.25 0.48
N CYS A 48 -3.38 -7.02 -0.02
CA CYS A 48 -3.56 -6.74 -1.45
C CYS A 48 -2.39 -7.30 -2.28
N LEU A 49 -1.14 -7.11 -1.82
CA LEU A 49 0.04 -7.69 -2.46
C LEU A 49 -0.02 -9.22 -2.52
N TYR A 50 -0.44 -9.87 -1.44
CA TYR A 50 -0.65 -11.32 -1.42
C TYR A 50 -1.71 -11.74 -2.45
N GLU A 51 -2.84 -11.03 -2.50
CA GLU A 51 -3.93 -11.30 -3.44
C GLU A 51 -3.47 -11.16 -4.89
N ILE A 52 -2.67 -10.13 -5.20
CA ILE A 52 -2.07 -9.93 -6.53
C ILE A 52 -1.11 -11.06 -6.88
N GLY A 53 -0.17 -11.38 -6.00
CA GLY A 53 0.85 -12.40 -6.24
C GLY A 53 0.26 -13.80 -6.47
N HIS A 54 -0.92 -14.05 -5.92
CA HIS A 54 -1.64 -15.32 -6.04
C HIS A 54 -2.80 -15.28 -7.07
N GLY A 55 -2.95 -14.20 -7.84
CA GLY A 55 -3.97 -14.09 -8.88
C GLY A 55 -5.42 -13.96 -8.38
N LEU A 56 -5.63 -13.52 -7.14
CA LEU A 56 -6.95 -13.27 -6.52
C LEU A 56 -7.49 -11.87 -6.92
N TYR A 57 -7.55 -11.57 -8.22
CA TYR A 57 -7.79 -10.22 -8.73
C TYR A 57 -9.07 -9.51 -8.22
N PRO A 58 -10.26 -10.15 -8.14
CA PRO A 58 -11.44 -9.46 -7.60
C PRO A 58 -11.26 -9.05 -6.14
N SER A 59 -10.57 -9.87 -5.34
CA SER A 59 -10.23 -9.53 -3.97
C SER A 59 -9.23 -8.39 -3.94
N ALA A 60 -8.14 -8.48 -4.71
CA ALA A 60 -7.13 -7.42 -4.80
C ALA A 60 -7.73 -6.04 -5.16
N TYR A 61 -8.65 -6.02 -6.14
CA TYR A 61 -9.33 -4.80 -6.59
C TYR A 61 -10.17 -4.15 -5.48
N LEU A 62 -10.92 -4.96 -4.72
CA LEU A 62 -11.70 -4.43 -3.60
C LEU A 62 -10.80 -3.99 -2.45
N THR A 63 -9.76 -4.77 -2.13
CA THR A 63 -8.82 -4.46 -1.04
C THR A 63 -8.10 -3.15 -1.28
N VAL A 64 -7.59 -2.91 -2.49
CA VAL A 64 -6.90 -1.66 -2.81
C VAL A 64 -7.86 -0.48 -2.80
N GLY A 65 -9.09 -0.66 -3.27
CA GLY A 65 -10.15 0.35 -3.16
C GLY A 65 -10.46 0.72 -1.71
N THR A 66 -10.56 -0.27 -0.82
CA THR A 66 -10.71 -0.04 0.63
C THR A 66 -9.49 0.69 1.19
N CYS A 67 -8.27 0.26 0.87
CA CYS A 67 -7.04 0.92 1.33
C CYS A 67 -6.97 2.38 0.84
N ALA A 68 -7.37 2.67 -0.40
CA ALA A 68 -7.44 4.03 -0.92
C ALA A 68 -8.40 4.91 -0.12
N ARG A 69 -9.63 4.43 0.13
CA ARG A 69 -10.60 5.15 0.96
C ARG A 69 -10.13 5.35 2.39
N TYR A 70 -9.48 4.33 2.95
CA TYR A 70 -8.94 4.36 4.30
C TYR A 70 -7.78 5.35 4.43
N GLY A 71 -6.85 5.37 3.47
CA GLY A 71 -5.75 6.33 3.39
C GLY A 71 -6.23 7.78 3.23
N ILE A 72 -7.25 8.02 2.40
CA ILE A 72 -7.91 9.33 2.29
C ILE A 72 -8.58 9.72 3.62
N GLY A 73 -9.22 8.76 4.30
CA GLY A 73 -9.82 8.99 5.62
C GLY A 73 -8.80 9.37 6.70
N LEU A 74 -7.56 8.88 6.58
CA LEU A 74 -6.43 9.27 7.42
C LEU A 74 -5.72 10.56 6.95
N GLY A 75 -6.16 11.18 5.84
CA GLY A 75 -5.57 12.40 5.29
C GLY A 75 -4.25 12.19 4.53
N LEU A 76 -3.87 10.94 4.24
CA LEU A 76 -2.59 10.63 3.58
C LEU A 76 -2.53 11.14 2.14
N ASP A 77 -3.67 11.32 1.48
CA ASP A 77 -3.79 11.88 0.14
C ASP A 77 -3.31 13.34 0.04
N LYS A 78 -3.13 14.01 1.18
CA LYS A 78 -2.66 15.39 1.27
C LYS A 78 -1.42 15.51 2.13
N GLU A 79 -1.46 14.97 3.34
CA GLU A 79 -0.38 15.15 4.32
C GLU A 79 0.90 14.46 3.90
N ALA A 80 0.79 13.29 3.28
CA ALA A 80 1.93 12.46 2.93
C ALA A 80 2.71 13.03 1.71
N LEU A 81 2.08 13.91 0.94
CA LEU A 81 2.64 14.54 -0.26
C LEU A 81 3.33 15.87 0.02
N LEU A 82 3.22 16.38 1.26
CA LEU A 82 3.80 17.66 1.68
C LEU A 82 5.15 17.50 2.38
N PRO A 83 5.99 18.55 2.40
CA PRO A 83 7.19 18.57 3.22
C PRO A 83 6.84 18.37 4.70
N PHE A 84 7.65 17.56 5.37
CA PHE A 84 7.57 17.36 6.80
C PHE A 84 7.94 18.66 7.54
N ARG A 85 7.26 18.93 8.64
CA ARG A 85 7.39 20.21 9.36
C ARG A 85 8.54 20.25 10.37
N SER A 86 9.09 19.10 10.73
CA SER A 86 10.15 18.98 11.75
C SER A 86 10.96 17.70 11.57
N PRO A 87 12.31 17.74 11.71
CA PRO A 87 13.17 16.55 11.63
C PRO A 87 12.76 15.44 12.60
N ASN A 88 12.19 15.80 13.77
CA ASN A 88 11.80 14.83 14.79
C ASN A 88 10.61 13.94 14.37
N ILE A 89 9.87 14.33 13.33
CA ILE A 89 8.68 13.61 12.83
C ILE A 89 8.97 13.01 11.44
N TRP A 90 10.20 13.18 10.94
CA TRP A 90 10.59 12.76 9.58
C TRP A 90 10.29 11.30 9.30
N LEU A 91 10.64 10.39 10.22
CA LEU A 91 10.44 8.95 10.03
C LEU A 91 8.96 8.59 9.89
N GLU A 92 8.09 9.16 10.73
CA GLU A 92 6.64 8.90 10.68
C GLU A 92 6.01 9.51 9.41
N ALA A 93 6.44 10.71 9.04
CA ALA A 93 5.98 11.37 7.81
C ALA A 93 6.39 10.55 6.57
N GLU A 94 7.60 10.02 6.56
CA GLU A 94 8.10 9.18 5.47
C GLU A 94 7.39 7.82 5.42
N GLU A 95 7.09 7.21 6.57
CA GLU A 95 6.28 5.99 6.64
C GLU A 95 4.88 6.19 6.05
N LYS A 96 4.22 7.31 6.38
CA LYS A 96 2.93 7.72 5.81
C LYS A 96 3.03 7.93 4.30
N LYS A 97 4.07 8.60 3.83
CA LYS A 97 4.35 8.84 2.41
C LYS A 97 4.50 7.53 1.64
N ARG A 98 5.36 6.64 2.13
CA ARG A 98 5.57 5.30 1.53
C ARG A 98 4.28 4.49 1.50
N THR A 99 3.50 4.54 2.58
CA THR A 99 2.19 3.87 2.65
C THR A 99 1.22 4.39 1.58
N TRP A 100 1.15 5.72 1.38
CA TRP A 100 0.31 6.31 0.34
C TRP A 100 0.77 5.97 -1.08
N TRP A 101 2.07 6.07 -1.36
CA TRP A 101 2.62 5.70 -2.66
C TRP A 101 2.43 4.23 -2.99
N ALA A 102 2.51 3.33 -2.00
CA ALA A 102 2.19 1.92 -2.20
C ALA A 102 0.74 1.73 -2.68
N ILE A 103 -0.23 2.44 -2.08
CA ILE A 103 -1.63 2.39 -2.50
C ILE A 103 -1.78 2.91 -3.93
N LEU A 104 -1.16 4.05 -4.26
CA LEU A 104 -1.22 4.63 -5.61
C LEU A 104 -0.73 3.61 -6.66
N ILE A 105 0.41 2.96 -6.41
CA ILE A 105 1.01 1.98 -7.31
C ILE A 105 0.10 0.76 -7.46
N LEU A 106 -0.43 0.23 -6.35
CA LEU A 106 -1.29 -0.95 -6.37
C LEU A 106 -2.62 -0.69 -7.08
N ASP A 107 -3.24 0.48 -6.86
CA ASP A 107 -4.52 0.86 -7.48
C ASP A 107 -4.40 0.87 -9.01
N ARG A 108 -3.28 1.42 -9.50
CA ARG A 108 -2.93 1.43 -10.92
C ARG A 108 -2.62 0.03 -11.41
N PHE A 109 -1.80 -0.73 -10.68
CA PHE A 109 -1.41 -2.08 -11.05
C PHE A 109 -2.62 -3.02 -11.22
N VAL A 110 -3.55 -3.03 -10.26
CA VAL A 110 -4.74 -3.91 -10.32
C VAL A 110 -5.71 -3.48 -11.42
N THR A 111 -5.66 -2.21 -11.82
CA THR A 111 -6.47 -1.65 -12.91
C THR A 111 -5.85 -1.89 -14.29
N LEU A 112 -4.57 -2.26 -14.37
CA LEU A 112 -3.90 -2.62 -15.64
C LEU A 112 -4.66 -3.79 -16.30
N GLY A 113 -5.13 -3.57 -17.52
CA GLY A 113 -5.82 -4.58 -18.32
C GLY A 113 -7.33 -4.43 -18.42
N TYR A 114 -7.95 -3.49 -17.69
CA TYR A 114 -9.37 -3.16 -17.86
C TYR A 114 -9.58 -1.65 -18.01
N ALA A 115 -9.61 -1.18 -19.26
CA ALA A 115 -9.71 0.24 -19.60
C ALA A 115 -10.94 0.98 -19.04
N THR A 116 -11.98 0.25 -18.63
CA THR A 116 -13.23 0.83 -18.10
C THR A 116 -13.25 0.97 -16.59
N ARG A 117 -12.27 0.43 -15.86
CA ARG A 117 -12.20 0.55 -14.40
C ARG A 117 -11.62 1.91 -14.01
N SER A 118 -12.34 2.63 -13.16
CA SER A 118 -11.87 3.87 -12.56
C SER A 118 -10.89 3.60 -11.43
N LEU A 119 -9.83 4.39 -11.36
CA LEU A 119 -8.92 4.40 -10.20
C LEU A 119 -9.65 4.85 -8.94
N ALA A 120 -9.30 4.25 -7.80
CA ALA A 120 -9.81 4.67 -6.50
C ALA A 120 -9.10 5.93 -5.97
N THR A 121 -7.92 6.22 -6.50
CA THR A 121 -7.06 7.35 -6.12
C THR A 121 -6.97 8.40 -7.24
N GLN A 122 -6.67 9.64 -6.87
CA GLN A 122 -6.36 10.70 -7.84
C GLN A 122 -4.98 10.50 -8.44
N ASP A 123 -4.73 11.13 -9.59
CA ASP A 123 -3.42 11.09 -10.22
C ASP A 123 -2.40 11.98 -9.49
N PRO A 124 -1.18 11.46 -9.25
CA PRO A 124 -0.13 12.24 -8.62
C PRO A 124 0.25 13.44 -9.50
N GLN A 125 0.55 14.55 -8.84
CA GLN A 125 1.00 15.79 -9.47
C GLN A 125 2.53 15.85 -9.51
N SER A 126 3.08 16.67 -10.41
CA SER A 126 4.52 16.87 -10.49
C SER A 126 5.13 17.52 -9.25
N SER A 127 4.30 18.17 -8.42
CA SER A 127 4.69 18.77 -7.14
C SER A 127 4.69 17.77 -5.97
N ASP A 128 4.18 16.57 -6.16
CA ASP A 128 4.04 15.59 -5.10
C ASP A 128 5.40 15.03 -4.71
N LEU A 129 5.72 15.06 -3.41
CA LEU A 129 7.00 14.54 -2.94
C LEU A 129 7.06 13.01 -3.05
N LEU A 130 8.13 12.54 -3.68
CA LEU A 130 8.44 11.11 -3.76
C LEU A 130 9.02 10.60 -2.43
N PRO A 131 8.90 9.29 -2.16
CA PRO A 131 9.64 8.64 -1.09
C PRO A 131 11.14 8.90 -1.23
N VAL A 132 11.82 9.07 -0.10
CA VAL A 132 13.29 9.19 -0.09
C VAL A 132 13.95 7.84 -0.33
N ASP A 133 15.26 7.86 -0.58
CA ASP A 133 16.06 6.66 -0.74
C ASP A 133 15.94 5.72 0.48
N ASP A 134 15.86 4.41 0.21
CA ASP A 134 15.70 3.38 1.23
C ASP A 134 16.87 3.35 2.23
N GLU A 135 18.11 3.52 1.76
CA GLU A 135 19.30 3.51 2.63
C GLU A 135 19.28 4.69 3.60
N LEU A 136 18.86 5.87 3.13
CA LEU A 136 18.75 7.07 3.97
C LEU A 136 17.65 6.91 5.02
N TRP A 137 16.52 6.31 4.65
CA TRP A 137 15.42 6.03 5.57
C TRP A 137 15.81 5.01 6.65
N GLU A 138 16.45 3.90 6.26
CA GLU A 138 16.90 2.85 7.19
C GLU A 138 17.93 3.36 8.19
N GLN A 139 18.81 4.28 7.77
CA GLN A 139 19.80 4.92 8.64
C GLN A 139 19.20 6.03 9.52
N GLY A 140 17.94 6.41 9.29
CA GLY A 140 17.28 7.52 9.99
C GLY A 140 17.89 8.89 9.68
N VAL A 141 18.59 9.02 8.54
CA VAL A 141 19.26 10.25 8.14
C VAL A 141 18.26 11.15 7.41
N CYS A 142 17.98 12.30 7.99
CA CYS A 142 17.14 13.33 7.41
C CYS A 142 18.02 14.26 6.55
N ASN A 143 18.04 14.05 5.24
CA ASN A 143 18.62 15.05 4.32
C ASN A 143 17.57 16.13 4.06
N LEU A 144 17.81 17.33 4.58
CA LEU A 144 16.89 18.48 4.51
C LEU A 144 16.91 19.19 3.15
N ASP A 145 17.60 18.63 2.15
CA ASP A 145 17.76 19.23 0.83
C ASP A 145 16.63 18.78 -0.11
N PHE A 146 15.41 19.25 0.12
CA PHE A 146 14.27 19.11 -0.81
C PHE A 146 13.48 20.42 -0.94
#